data_AF-A0A0G4M6W6-F1
#
_entry.id   AF-A0A0G4M6W6-F1
#
_cell.length_a   1.000
_cell.length_b   1.000
_cell.length_c   1.000
_cell.angle_alpha   90.00
_cell.angle_beta   90.00
_cell.angle_gamma   90.00
#
_symmetry.space_group_name_H-M   'P 1'
#
loop_
_entity.id
_entity.type
_entity.pdbx_description
1 polymer ?
#
loop_
_entity_poly.entity_id
_entity_poly.type
_entity_poly.pdbx_seq_one_letter_code
_entity_poly.pdbx_strand_id
1 'polypeptide(L)'
;MGCRKFLTPTSLVAGNPKLNLAFVANLFNNHPCLDPITEEEKLEVEDFDAEGEREARVFTLWLNSLDVQPAVQSFFDDLRDGTILLQAYDKVIKGSVNQRHVNKRPAHGGEVSRFKAVENTNYAIELGKQNGFSLVGIQGADITDGQRTLTLGLVWQLMRKDITLTLSALAQRLGKREITDSEMVRWANEMSKKGGRNSAIR
;
A
#
# COMPACT_ATOMS: atom_id res chain seq x y z
N MET A 1 36.67 15.23 -8.36
CA MET A 1 35.40 14.54 -8.03
C MET A 1 34.16 15.42 -8.22
N GLY A 2 34.18 16.75 -7.99
CA GLY A 2 33.02 17.61 -8.33
C GLY A 2 31.76 17.42 -7.46
N CYS A 3 31.85 16.64 -6.37
CA CYS A 3 30.71 16.25 -5.54
C CYS A 3 30.40 17.18 -4.37
N ARG A 4 31.12 18.31 -4.23
CA ARG A 4 30.87 19.29 -3.16
C ARG A 4 29.62 20.11 -3.49
N LYS A 5 28.46 19.50 -3.27
CA LYS A 5 27.13 20.13 -3.33
C LYS A 5 26.48 20.02 -1.95
N PHE A 6 25.63 20.97 -1.60
CA PHE A 6 24.81 21.03 -0.36
C PHE A 6 25.56 21.23 0.97
N LEU A 7 26.75 20.65 1.15
CA LEU A 7 27.41 20.57 2.44
C LEU A 7 28.53 21.61 2.64
N THR A 8 28.55 22.25 3.81
CA THR A 8 29.65 23.11 4.31
C THR A 8 30.36 22.45 5.49
N PRO A 9 31.63 22.80 5.79
CA PRO A 9 32.36 22.25 6.94
C PRO A 9 31.61 22.40 8.26
N THR A 10 30.96 23.54 8.47
CA THR A 10 30.16 23.80 9.68
C THR A 10 28.92 22.90 9.75
N SER A 11 28.20 22.72 8.65
CA SER A 11 27.02 21.83 8.62
C SER A 11 27.35 20.35 8.81
N LEU A 12 28.54 19.93 8.39
CA LEU A 12 29.04 18.57 8.59
C LEU A 12 29.33 18.30 10.06
N VAL A 13 30.11 19.18 10.72
CA VAL A 13 30.45 19.04 12.15
C VAL A 13 29.21 19.21 13.03
N ALA A 14 28.26 20.05 12.62
CA ALA A 14 26.96 20.17 13.29
C ALA A 14 26.06 18.92 13.15
N GLY A 15 26.46 17.93 12.34
CA GLY A 15 25.73 16.67 12.21
C GLY A 15 24.37 16.81 11.55
N ASN A 16 24.20 17.75 10.59
CA ASN A 16 22.89 17.95 9.95
C ASN A 16 22.50 16.72 9.11
N PRO A 17 21.46 15.95 9.49
CA PRO A 17 21.16 14.67 8.85
C PRO A 17 20.71 14.81 7.39
N LYS A 18 19.96 15.88 7.06
CA LYS A 18 19.47 16.12 5.70
C LYS A 18 20.59 16.49 4.74
N LEU A 19 21.49 17.40 5.16
CA LEU A 19 22.61 17.84 4.34
C LEU A 19 23.65 16.73 4.16
N ASN A 20 23.89 15.94 5.21
CA ASN A 20 24.78 14.78 5.13
C ASN A 20 24.21 13.71 4.20
N LEU A 21 22.91 13.38 4.29
CA LEU A 21 22.27 12.44 3.38
C LEU A 21 22.33 12.91 1.92
N ALA A 22 22.02 14.19 1.67
CA ALA A 22 22.09 14.78 0.33
C ALA A 22 23.50 14.73 -0.25
N PHE A 23 24.53 14.98 0.57
CA PHE A 23 25.92 14.88 0.16
C PHE A 23 26.32 13.44 -0.21
N VAL A 24 25.99 12.46 0.64
CA VAL A 24 26.29 11.04 0.39
C VAL A 24 25.56 10.53 -0.85
N ALA A 25 24.27 10.86 -1.01
CA ALA A 25 23.51 10.49 -2.21
C ALA A 25 24.12 11.10 -3.49
N ASN A 26 24.53 12.37 -3.45
CA ASN A 26 25.21 12.99 -4.58
C ASN A 26 26.58 12.37 -4.86
N LEU A 27 27.32 11.93 -3.85
CA LEU A 27 28.57 11.20 -4.04
C LEU A 27 28.32 9.86 -4.73
N PHE A 28 27.39 9.05 -4.20
CA PHE A 28 27.01 7.75 -4.77
C PHE A 28 26.54 7.86 -6.22
N ASN A 29 25.67 8.83 -6.54
CA ASN A 29 25.14 8.98 -7.90
C ASN A 29 26.19 9.37 -8.95
N ASN A 30 27.30 10.02 -8.55
CA ASN A 30 28.35 10.47 -9.47
C ASN A 30 29.57 9.55 -9.48
N HIS A 31 29.84 8.86 -8.37
CA HIS A 31 30.97 7.93 -8.21
C HIS A 31 30.52 6.70 -7.41
N PRO A 32 29.71 5.79 -7.98
CA PRO A 32 29.31 4.57 -7.29
C PRO A 32 30.52 3.69 -6.91
N CYS A 33 31.60 3.76 -7.70
CA CYS A 33 32.81 2.93 -7.56
C CYS A 33 32.48 1.43 -7.50
N LEU A 34 31.41 1.03 -8.19
CA LEU A 34 31.03 -0.36 -8.41
C LEU A 34 31.56 -0.79 -9.78
N ASP A 35 32.05 -2.03 -9.86
CA ASP A 35 32.39 -2.64 -11.14
C ASP A 35 31.13 -2.74 -12.03
N PRO A 36 31.27 -2.66 -13.36
CA PRO A 36 30.15 -2.90 -14.25
C PRO A 36 29.52 -4.27 -13.97
N ILE A 37 28.19 -4.30 -13.87
CA ILE A 37 27.43 -5.54 -13.66
C ILE A 37 27.75 -6.49 -14.82
N THR A 38 28.23 -7.70 -14.51
CA THR A 38 28.44 -8.75 -15.52
C THR A 38 27.09 -9.29 -16.00
N GLU A 39 27.02 -9.85 -17.21
CA GLU A 39 25.74 -10.41 -17.73
C GLU A 39 25.22 -11.57 -16.85
N GLU A 40 26.07 -12.21 -16.04
CA GLU A 40 25.70 -13.25 -15.06
C GLU A 40 25.12 -12.67 -13.76
N GLU A 41 25.54 -11.47 -13.36
CA GLU A 41 25.03 -10.73 -12.19
C GLU A 41 23.84 -9.82 -12.51
N LYS A 42 23.56 -9.67 -13.81
CA LYS A 42 22.43 -8.90 -14.30
C LYS A 42 21.17 -9.62 -13.86
N LEU A 43 20.61 -9.16 -12.75
CA LEU A 43 19.28 -9.56 -12.31
C LEU A 43 18.36 -9.46 -13.52
N GLU A 44 17.71 -10.58 -13.87
CA GLU A 44 16.56 -10.57 -14.75
C GLU A 44 15.48 -9.77 -14.01
N VAL A 45 15.52 -8.45 -14.18
CA VAL A 45 14.44 -7.57 -13.75
C VAL A 45 13.30 -7.92 -14.68
N GLU A 46 12.34 -8.71 -14.19
CA GLU A 46 11.05 -8.89 -14.85
C GLU A 46 10.55 -7.50 -15.26
N ASP A 47 10.06 -7.38 -16.48
CA ASP A 47 9.62 -6.11 -17.04
C ASP A 47 8.76 -5.38 -15.99
N PHE A 48 9.19 -4.18 -15.59
CA PHE A 48 8.62 -3.36 -14.50
C PHE A 48 7.11 -3.04 -14.69
N ASP A 49 6.54 -3.52 -15.78
CA ASP A 49 5.15 -3.39 -16.21
C ASP A 49 4.34 -4.71 -16.14
N ALA A 50 4.86 -5.76 -15.47
CA ALA A 50 4.02 -6.88 -15.04
C ALA A 50 2.92 -6.34 -14.11
N GLU A 51 1.66 -6.46 -14.52
CA GLU A 51 0.46 -5.84 -13.94
C GLU A 51 0.41 -5.80 -12.39
N GLY A 52 0.91 -6.85 -11.74
CA GLY A 52 0.97 -6.95 -10.28
C GLY A 52 1.95 -5.99 -9.58
N GLU A 53 3.04 -5.55 -10.21
CA GLU A 53 3.97 -4.58 -9.61
C GLU A 53 3.38 -3.17 -9.57
N ARG A 54 2.69 -2.77 -10.65
CA ARG A 54 2.02 -1.47 -10.72
C ARG A 54 0.93 -1.36 -9.65
N GLU A 55 0.10 -2.39 -9.52
CA GLU A 55 -0.95 -2.46 -8.49
C GLU A 55 -0.34 -2.42 -7.08
N ALA A 56 0.69 -3.22 -6.81
CA ALA A 56 1.38 -3.24 -5.52
C ALA A 56 1.90 -1.84 -5.14
N ARG A 57 2.44 -1.07 -6.10
CA ARG A 57 2.88 0.32 -5.85
C ARG A 57 1.71 1.25 -5.54
N VAL A 58 0.61 1.17 -6.29
CA VAL A 58 -0.59 1.97 -6.03
C VAL A 58 -1.15 1.67 -4.64
N PHE A 59 -1.25 0.39 -4.28
CA PHE A 59 -1.75 -0.03 -2.97
C PHE A 59 -0.79 0.32 -1.84
N THR A 60 0.52 0.26 -2.05
CA THR A 60 1.53 0.74 -1.08
C THR A 60 1.33 2.22 -0.77
N LEU A 61 1.18 3.05 -1.81
CA LEU A 61 0.93 4.49 -1.63
C LEU A 61 -0.39 4.76 -0.92
N TRP A 62 -1.45 4.04 -1.28
CA TRP A 62 -2.76 4.18 -0.64
C TRP A 62 -2.72 3.76 0.83
N LEU A 63 -2.16 2.60 1.17
CA LEU A 63 -2.00 2.15 2.56
C LEU A 63 -1.20 3.17 3.38
N ASN A 64 -0.09 3.67 2.84
CA ASN A 64 0.71 4.71 3.51
C ASN A 64 -0.06 6.02 3.70
N SER A 65 -0.97 6.37 2.79
CA SER A 65 -1.83 7.55 2.95
C SER A 65 -2.88 7.43 4.06
N LEU A 66 -3.18 6.19 4.50
CA LEU A 66 -4.03 5.92 5.67
C LEU A 66 -3.27 6.05 7.01
N ASP A 67 -1.96 6.37 6.96
CA ASP A 67 -1.09 6.47 8.13
C ASP A 67 -1.03 5.16 8.94
N VAL A 68 -0.75 4.05 8.24
CA VAL A 68 -0.44 2.75 8.84
C VAL A 68 1.01 2.73 9.33
N GLN A 69 1.27 1.97 10.41
CA GLN A 69 2.57 1.89 11.05
C GLN A 69 3.02 0.43 11.21
N PRO A 70 4.23 0.05 10.74
CA PRO A 70 5.17 0.87 9.98
C PRO A 70 4.66 1.20 8.57
N ALA A 71 5.28 2.21 7.93
CA ALA A 71 5.02 2.49 6.52
C ALA A 71 5.42 1.30 5.65
N VAL A 72 4.57 0.96 4.69
CA VAL A 72 4.79 -0.11 3.71
C VAL A 72 5.90 0.30 2.76
N GLN A 73 6.95 -0.52 2.67
CA GLN A 73 8.06 -0.39 1.71
C GLN A 73 8.03 -1.53 0.70
N SER A 74 7.81 -2.77 1.15
CA SER A 74 7.62 -3.95 0.31
C SER A 74 6.21 -4.49 0.51
N PHE A 75 5.33 -4.29 -0.47
CA PHE A 75 3.93 -4.67 -0.39
C PHE A 75 3.71 -6.15 -0.03
N PHE A 76 4.47 -7.07 -0.61
CA PHE A 76 4.27 -8.50 -0.41
C PHE A 76 4.93 -9.04 0.87
N ASP A 77 5.88 -8.31 1.45
CA ASP A 77 6.58 -8.73 2.67
C ASP A 77 5.97 -8.08 3.91
N ASP A 78 5.71 -6.77 3.87
CA ASP A 78 5.28 -6.00 5.03
C ASP A 78 3.85 -6.34 5.48
N LEU A 79 3.04 -6.92 4.59
CA LEU A 79 1.66 -7.32 4.89
C LEU A 79 1.54 -8.72 5.53
N ARG A 80 2.62 -9.53 5.53
CA ARG A 80 2.57 -10.95 5.93
C ARG A 80 2.20 -11.16 7.40
N ASP A 81 2.54 -10.23 8.27
CA ASP A 81 2.20 -10.30 9.70
C ASP A 81 0.74 -9.90 10.00
N GLY A 82 0.01 -9.42 9.00
CA GLY A 82 -1.39 -8.98 9.08
C GLY A 82 -1.62 -7.68 9.85
N THR A 83 -0.62 -7.10 10.51
CA THR A 83 -0.82 -5.93 11.38
C THR A 83 -1.18 -4.67 10.60
N ILE A 84 -0.58 -4.47 9.43
CA ILE A 84 -0.89 -3.35 8.53
C ILE A 84 -2.30 -3.49 7.94
N LEU A 85 -2.70 -4.72 7.56
CA LEU A 85 -4.05 -4.99 7.05
C LEU A 85 -5.11 -4.65 8.11
N LEU A 86 -4.89 -5.08 9.35
CA LEU A 86 -5.78 -4.79 10.47
C LEU A 86 -5.84 -3.28 10.77
N GLN A 87 -4.72 -2.56 10.68
CA GLN A 87 -4.75 -1.10 10.79
C GLN A 87 -5.57 -0.44 9.66
N ALA A 88 -5.38 -0.90 8.42
CA ALA A 88 -6.15 -0.39 7.28
C ALA A 88 -7.66 -0.65 7.46
N TYR A 89 -8.07 -1.81 7.96
CA TYR A 89 -9.46 -2.08 8.31
C TYR A 89 -10.01 -1.09 9.33
N ASP A 90 -9.27 -0.78 10.41
CA ASP A 90 -9.74 0.15 11.44
C ASP A 90 -9.83 1.60 10.93
N LYS A 91 -8.97 1.99 9.97
CA LYS A 91 -9.00 3.31 9.32
C LYS A 91 -10.17 3.46 8.36
N VAL A 92 -10.41 2.44 7.52
CA VAL A 92 -11.46 2.44 6.49
C VAL A 92 -12.84 2.18 7.10
N ILE A 93 -12.92 1.17 7.97
CA ILE A 93 -14.16 0.70 8.60
C ILE A 93 -14.01 0.86 10.11
N LYS A 94 -14.22 2.09 10.58
CA LYS A 94 -14.02 2.46 11.99
C LYS A 94 -14.75 1.52 12.94
N GLY A 95 -14.01 0.97 13.91
CA GLY A 95 -14.56 0.06 14.92
C GLY A 95 -14.77 -1.38 14.45
N SER A 96 -14.29 -1.74 13.25
CA SER A 96 -14.32 -3.13 12.77
C SER A 96 -13.32 -4.04 13.50
N VAL A 97 -12.22 -3.47 14.02
CA VAL A 97 -11.10 -4.25 14.58
C VAL A 97 -11.13 -4.26 16.10
N ASN A 98 -11.27 -5.44 16.68
CA ASN A 98 -11.08 -5.67 18.10
C ASN A 98 -9.58 -5.83 18.40
N GLN A 99 -9.00 -4.78 18.98
CA GLN A 99 -7.57 -4.72 19.33
C GLN A 99 -7.10 -5.84 20.28
N ARG A 100 -8.02 -6.53 20.97
CA ARG A 100 -7.68 -7.68 21.83
C ARG A 100 -7.29 -8.93 21.05
N HIS A 101 -7.73 -9.05 19.79
CA HIS A 101 -7.43 -10.18 18.92
C HIS A 101 -6.19 -9.95 18.04
N VAL A 102 -5.56 -8.77 18.16
CA VAL A 102 -4.42 -8.40 17.32
C VAL A 102 -3.11 -8.77 18.01
N ASN A 103 -2.35 -9.67 17.40
CA ASN A 103 -0.98 -9.95 17.81
C ASN A 103 -0.05 -8.83 17.34
N LYS A 104 0.46 -8.04 18.29
CA LYS A 104 1.38 -6.93 18.01
C LYS A 104 2.82 -7.41 17.90
N ARG A 105 3.64 -6.63 17.19
CA ARG A 105 5.09 -6.82 17.15
C ARG A 105 5.69 -6.79 18.56
N PRO A 106 6.66 -7.66 18.88
CA PRO A 106 7.31 -7.66 20.18
C PRO A 106 7.98 -6.32 20.51
N ALA A 107 7.85 -5.87 21.77
CA ALA A 107 8.37 -4.58 22.21
C ALA A 107 9.90 -4.46 22.15
N HIS A 108 10.61 -5.59 22.16
CA HIS A 108 12.07 -5.66 22.12
C HIS A 108 12.66 -5.60 20.70
N GLY A 109 11.83 -5.38 19.67
CA GLY A 109 12.26 -5.43 18.28
C GLY A 109 12.42 -6.88 17.82
N GLY A 110 11.56 -7.29 16.91
CA GLY A 110 11.53 -8.65 16.38
C GLY A 110 10.33 -8.86 15.48
N GLU A 111 10.38 -9.92 14.68
CA GLU A 111 9.25 -10.29 13.82
C GLU A 111 8.14 -10.97 14.61
N VAL A 112 6.90 -10.82 14.15
CA VAL A 112 5.78 -11.60 14.66
C VAL A 112 6.02 -13.06 14.26
N SER A 113 5.93 -13.99 15.22
CA SER A 113 6.06 -15.41 14.90
C SER A 113 5.01 -15.83 13.86
N ARG A 114 5.37 -16.74 12.94
CA ARG A 114 4.46 -17.16 11.86
C ARG A 114 3.07 -17.58 12.35
N PHE A 115 2.99 -18.28 13.47
CA PHE A 115 1.70 -18.66 14.08
C PHE A 115 0.84 -17.44 14.42
N LYS A 116 1.41 -16.42 15.07
CA LYS A 116 0.71 -15.17 15.42
C LYS A 116 0.37 -14.32 14.20
N ALA A 117 1.23 -14.35 13.18
CA ALA A 117 0.97 -13.72 11.89
C ALA A 117 -0.25 -14.37 11.20
N VAL A 118 -0.33 -15.70 11.20
CA VAL A 118 -1.48 -16.45 10.66
C VAL A 118 -2.77 -16.14 11.43
N GLU A 119 -2.72 -15.99 12.76
CA GLU A 119 -3.88 -15.54 13.53
C GLU A 119 -4.36 -14.14 13.11
N ASN A 120 -3.43 -13.20 12.92
CA ASN A 120 -3.75 -11.84 12.45
C ASN A 120 -4.36 -11.85 11.04
N THR A 121 -3.76 -12.59 10.11
CA THR A 121 -4.25 -12.64 8.72
C THR A 121 -5.55 -13.41 8.61
N ASN A 122 -5.78 -14.46 9.41
CA ASN A 122 -7.09 -15.11 9.52
C ASN A 122 -8.15 -14.11 10.00
N TYR A 123 -7.83 -13.29 11.00
CA TYR A 123 -8.73 -12.26 11.48
C TYR A 123 -9.03 -11.21 10.39
N ALA A 124 -8.02 -10.78 9.63
CA ALA A 124 -8.21 -9.86 8.50
C ALA A 124 -9.14 -10.46 7.42
N ILE A 125 -8.99 -11.75 7.09
CA ILE A 125 -9.89 -12.45 6.16
C ILE A 125 -11.32 -12.53 6.71
N GLU A 126 -11.48 -12.80 8.00
CA GLU A 126 -12.80 -12.84 8.65
C GLU A 126 -13.49 -11.46 8.59
N LEU A 127 -12.77 -10.39 8.89
CA LEU A 127 -13.27 -9.01 8.77
C LEU A 127 -13.69 -8.70 7.34
N GLY A 128 -12.91 -9.11 6.34
CA GLY A 128 -13.27 -8.97 4.94
C GLY A 128 -14.59 -9.68 4.62
N LYS A 129 -14.75 -10.94 5.04
CA LYS A 129 -15.99 -11.70 4.83
C LYS A 129 -17.19 -11.05 5.51
N GLN A 130 -17.04 -10.58 6.75
CA GLN A 130 -18.09 -9.86 7.48
C GLN A 130 -18.49 -8.54 6.80
N ASN A 131 -17.57 -7.92 6.06
CA ASN A 131 -17.80 -6.67 5.32
C ASN A 131 -18.19 -6.87 3.84
N GLY A 132 -18.50 -8.10 3.44
CA GLY A 132 -19.01 -8.45 2.12
C GLY A 132 -17.95 -8.66 1.04
N PHE A 133 -16.69 -8.91 1.42
CA PHE A 133 -15.63 -9.19 0.45
C PHE A 133 -15.76 -10.62 -0.08
N SER A 134 -15.52 -10.79 -1.37
CA SER A 134 -15.42 -12.10 -2.01
C SER A 134 -14.06 -12.71 -1.71
N LEU A 135 -14.00 -13.50 -0.64
CA LEU A 135 -12.78 -14.19 -0.16
C LEU A 135 -13.01 -15.71 -0.07
N VAL A 136 -13.79 -16.25 -1.02
CA VAL A 136 -14.08 -17.69 -1.10
C VAL A 136 -12.79 -18.44 -1.42
N GLY A 137 -12.44 -19.44 -0.62
CA GLY A 137 -11.22 -20.22 -0.80
C GLY A 137 -9.92 -19.55 -0.33
N ILE A 138 -9.95 -18.30 0.14
CA ILE A 138 -8.78 -17.59 0.67
C ILE A 138 -8.66 -17.82 2.18
N GLN A 139 -7.45 -18.15 2.64
CA GLN A 139 -7.08 -18.38 4.02
C GLN A 139 -6.07 -17.33 4.50
N GLY A 140 -5.94 -17.11 5.82
CA GLY A 140 -4.95 -16.19 6.36
C GLY A 140 -3.51 -16.61 6.04
N ALA A 141 -3.26 -17.94 6.01
CA ALA A 141 -1.96 -18.49 5.66
C ALA A 141 -1.49 -18.06 4.26
N ASP A 142 -2.40 -17.90 3.29
CA ASP A 142 -2.04 -17.41 1.95
C ASP A 142 -1.39 -16.03 2.00
N ILE A 143 -1.93 -15.15 2.85
CA ILE A 143 -1.40 -13.79 3.04
C ILE A 143 -0.08 -13.83 3.80
N THR A 144 0.00 -14.64 4.87
CA THR A 144 1.23 -14.79 5.66
C THR A 144 2.38 -15.39 4.83
N ASP A 145 2.06 -16.30 3.91
CA ASP A 145 3.03 -16.90 3.00
C ASP A 145 3.24 -16.05 1.73
N GLY A 146 2.66 -14.84 1.66
CA GLY A 146 2.91 -13.84 0.61
C GLY A 146 2.38 -14.20 -0.77
N GLN A 147 1.24 -14.90 -0.85
CA GLN A 147 0.58 -15.20 -2.11
C GLN A 147 0.16 -13.90 -2.80
N ARG A 148 0.86 -13.56 -3.89
CA ARG A 148 0.80 -12.23 -4.52
C ARG A 148 -0.60 -11.86 -4.97
N THR A 149 -1.24 -12.70 -5.80
CA THR A 149 -2.58 -12.45 -6.34
C THR A 149 -3.64 -12.31 -5.24
N LEU A 150 -3.55 -13.14 -4.20
CA LEU A 150 -4.51 -13.12 -3.10
C LEU A 150 -4.34 -11.89 -2.21
N THR A 151 -3.09 -11.46 -2.00
CA THR A 151 -2.77 -10.23 -1.27
C THR A 151 -3.27 -8.99 -2.02
N LEU A 152 -3.02 -8.91 -3.34
CA LEU A 152 -3.55 -7.85 -4.19
C LEU A 152 -5.08 -7.82 -4.15
N GLY A 153 -5.73 -8.97 -4.31
CA GLY A 153 -7.20 -9.08 -4.30
C GLY A 153 -7.86 -8.67 -2.97
N LEU A 154 -7.21 -8.96 -1.84
CA LEU A 154 -7.69 -8.52 -0.52
C LEU A 154 -7.61 -6.99 -0.37
N VAL A 155 -6.45 -6.42 -0.70
CA VAL A 155 -6.21 -4.98 -0.54
C VAL A 155 -7.06 -4.17 -1.52
N TRP A 156 -7.23 -4.65 -2.75
CA TRP A 156 -8.16 -4.07 -3.73
C TRP A 156 -9.58 -3.95 -3.18
N GLN A 157 -10.12 -5.02 -2.59
CA GLN A 157 -11.48 -5.00 -2.05
C GLN A 157 -11.61 -4.03 -0.86
N LEU A 158 -10.57 -3.88 -0.05
CA LEU A 158 -10.54 -2.88 1.03
C LEU A 158 -10.51 -1.45 0.49
N MET A 159 -9.66 -1.15 -0.50
CA MET A 159 -9.63 0.16 -1.18
C MET A 159 -10.98 0.47 -1.82
N ARG A 160 -11.58 -0.51 -2.50
CA ARG A 160 -12.90 -0.34 -3.12
C ARG A 160 -13.97 -0.04 -2.06
N LYS A 161 -13.93 -0.70 -0.91
CA LYS A 161 -14.85 -0.44 0.21
C LYS A 161 -14.71 0.98 0.73
N ASP A 162 -13.48 1.50 0.85
CA ASP A 162 -13.20 2.88 1.25
C ASP A 162 -13.86 3.90 0.30
N ILE A 163 -13.71 3.69 -1.02
CA ILE A 163 -14.35 4.52 -2.05
C ILE A 163 -15.87 4.48 -1.90
N THR A 164 -16.46 3.29 -1.77
CA THR A 164 -17.91 3.14 -1.61
C THR A 164 -18.41 3.83 -0.34
N LEU A 165 -17.73 3.67 0.80
CA LEU A 165 -18.12 4.33 2.06
C LEU A 165 -18.05 5.85 1.94
N THR A 166 -16.99 6.37 1.32
CA THR A 166 -16.80 7.81 1.09
C THR A 166 -17.91 8.38 0.20
N LEU A 167 -18.21 7.70 -0.91
CA LEU A 167 -19.26 8.11 -1.83
C LEU A 167 -20.65 8.02 -1.20
N SER A 168 -20.94 6.96 -0.44
CA SER A 168 -22.20 6.80 0.29
C SER A 168 -22.38 7.88 1.36
N ALA A 169 -21.34 8.25 2.10
CA ALA A 169 -21.39 9.35 3.06
C ALA A 169 -21.69 10.70 2.38
N LEU A 170 -21.10 10.96 1.21
CA LEU A 170 -21.40 12.15 0.40
C LEU A 170 -22.83 12.12 -0.14
N ALA A 171 -23.29 10.97 -0.64
CA ALA A 171 -24.65 10.80 -1.16
C ALA A 171 -25.69 11.10 -0.06
N GLN A 172 -25.51 10.53 1.13
CA GLN A 172 -26.37 10.79 2.30
C GLN A 172 -26.41 12.28 2.66
N ARG A 173 -25.25 12.95 2.71
CA ARG A 173 -25.17 14.39 2.98
C ARG A 173 -25.89 15.25 1.94
N LEU A 174 -25.98 14.77 0.70
CA LEU A 174 -26.65 15.46 -0.40
C LEU A 174 -28.10 14.98 -0.61
N GLY A 175 -28.62 14.09 0.23
CA GLY A 175 -29.96 13.51 0.08
C GLY A 175 -30.13 12.64 -1.18
N LYS A 176 -29.04 12.08 -1.70
CA LYS A 176 -29.02 11.23 -2.89
C LYS A 176 -29.04 9.75 -2.52
N ARG A 177 -29.49 8.92 -3.46
CA ARG A 177 -29.48 7.45 -3.35
C ARG A 177 -28.04 6.92 -3.35
N GLU A 178 -27.89 5.69 -2.87
CA GLU A 178 -26.62 4.95 -2.83
C GLU A 178 -25.94 4.89 -4.20
N ILE A 179 -24.64 5.20 -4.24
CA ILE A 179 -23.82 5.29 -5.45
C ILE A 179 -23.26 3.90 -5.81
N THR A 180 -23.71 3.36 -6.93
CA THR A 180 -23.21 2.09 -7.50
C THR A 180 -22.19 2.32 -8.62
N ASP A 181 -21.43 1.30 -9.01
CA ASP A 181 -20.50 1.38 -10.15
C ASP A 181 -21.18 1.88 -11.43
N SER A 182 -22.37 1.35 -11.73
CA SER A 182 -23.18 1.79 -12.87
C SER A 182 -23.55 3.27 -12.79
N GLU A 183 -23.77 3.79 -11.57
CA GLU A 183 -24.02 5.22 -11.36
C GLU A 183 -22.75 6.06 -11.50
N MET A 184 -21.58 5.55 -11.07
CA MET A 184 -20.28 6.19 -11.29
C MET A 184 -19.95 6.31 -12.78
N VAL A 185 -20.13 5.24 -13.55
CA VAL A 185 -19.93 5.23 -15.01
C VAL A 185 -20.89 6.20 -15.69
N ARG A 186 -22.18 6.18 -15.30
CA ARG A 186 -23.18 7.12 -15.83
C ARG A 186 -22.78 8.57 -15.55
N TRP A 187 -22.40 8.89 -14.31
CA TRP A 187 -21.97 10.23 -13.92
C TRP A 187 -20.76 10.71 -14.71
N ALA A 188 -19.75 9.85 -14.89
CA ALA A 188 -18.55 10.18 -15.67
C ALA A 188 -18.90 10.50 -17.14
N ASN A 189 -19.77 9.69 -17.76
CA ASN A 189 -20.23 9.91 -19.13
C ASN A 189 -21.07 11.21 -19.26
N GLU A 190 -21.94 11.50 -18.30
CA GLU A 190 -22.70 12.75 -18.27
C GLU A 190 -21.79 13.98 -18.14
N MET A 191 -20.76 13.93 -17.30
CA MET A 191 -19.80 15.02 -17.13
C MET A 191 -18.94 15.23 -18.38
N SER A 192 -18.50 14.14 -19.02
CA SER A 192 -17.81 14.18 -20.33
C SER A 192 -18.65 14.90 -21.38
N LYS A 193 -19.94 14.55 -21.47
CA LYS A 193 -20.89 15.17 -22.39
C LYS A 193 -21.14 16.65 -22.09
N LYS A 194 -21.28 17.02 -20.82
CA LYS A 194 -21.41 18.42 -20.39
C LYS A 194 -20.15 19.24 -20.71
N GLY A 195 -18.98 18.60 -20.68
CA GLY A 195 -17.71 19.19 -21.12
C GLY A 195 -17.49 19.22 -22.64
N GLY A 196 -18.49 18.84 -23.44
CA GLY A 196 -18.42 18.88 -24.91
C GLY A 196 -17.72 17.70 -25.57
N ARG A 197 -17.44 16.62 -24.83
CA ARG A 197 -16.86 15.38 -25.39
C ARG A 197 -17.95 14.31 -25.59
N ASN A 198 -17.90 13.63 -26.73
CA ASN A 198 -18.80 12.52 -27.07
C ASN A 198 -18.23 11.13 -26.73
N SER A 199 -17.00 11.07 -26.21
CA SER A 199 -16.38 9.82 -25.76
C SER A 199 -17.07 9.32 -24.50
N ALA A 200 -17.44 8.03 -24.51
CA ALA A 200 -18.05 7.35 -23.38
C ALA A 200 -17.20 6.14 -22.95
N ILE A 201 -17.09 5.95 -21.65
CA ILE A 201 -16.51 4.75 -21.03
C ILE A 201 -17.62 3.75 -20.73
N ARG A 202 -17.31 2.45 -20.90
CA ARG A 202 -18.23 1.34 -20.61
C ARG A 202 -17.95 0.76 -19.24
#